data_AF-A0A971SEB6-F1
#
_entry.id   AF-A0A971SEB6-F1
#
_cell.length_a   1.000
_cell.length_b   1.000
_cell.length_c   1.000
_cell.angle_alpha   90.00
_cell.angle_beta   90.00
_cell.angle_gamma   90.00
#
_symmetry.space_group_name_H-M   'P 1'
#
loop_
_entity.id
_entity.type
_entity.pdbx_description
1 polymer ?
#
loop_
_entity_poly.entity_id
_entity_poly.type
_entity_poly.pdbx_seq_one_letter_code
_entity_poly.pdbx_strand_id
1 'polypeptide(L)' 'MILKRKGLKKLLVMVLVIAFFVSIGLVHSNEVEAAGLDTASPKVINITFDKKVYQAGDKVSGSLILEEASEI' A
#
# COMPACT_ATOMS: atom_id res chain seq x y z
N MET A 1 20.34 -30.30 15.98
CA MET A 1 20.23 -28.85 16.30
C MET A 1 18.75 -28.47 16.27
N ILE A 2 18.10 -28.37 17.44
CA ILE A 2 16.65 -28.13 17.54
C ILE A 2 16.40 -26.64 17.31
N LEU A 3 16.07 -26.27 16.07
CA LEU A 3 15.61 -24.93 15.74
C LEU A 3 14.37 -24.64 16.62
N LYS A 4 14.49 -23.73 17.59
CA LYS A 4 13.41 -23.42 18.55
C LYS A 4 12.13 -23.16 17.77
N ARG A 5 11.10 -24.00 17.96
CA ARG A 5 9.79 -23.92 17.26
C ARG A 5 9.16 -22.51 17.27
N LYS A 6 9.54 -21.66 18.22
CA LYS A 6 9.15 -20.25 18.33
C LYS A 6 9.75 -19.35 17.22
N GLY A 7 10.97 -19.62 16.74
CA GLY A 7 11.60 -18.85 15.66
C GLY A 7 11.02 -19.19 14.29
N LEU A 8 10.71 -20.46 14.05
CA LEU A 8 10.12 -20.93 12.80
C LEU A 8 8.73 -20.32 12.54
N LYS A 9 7.89 -20.21 13.58
CA LYS A 9 6.57 -19.56 13.47
C LYS A 9 6.66 -18.09 13.09
N LYS A 10 7.63 -17.35 13.65
CA LYS A 10 7.85 -15.93 13.32
C LYS A 10 8.32 -15.76 11.87
N LEU A 11 9.23 -16.63 11.42
CA LEU A 11 9.69 -16.63 10.03
C LEU A 11 8.55 -16.94 9.05
N LEU A 12 7.71 -17.92 9.37
CA LEU A 12 6.55 -18.28 8.55
C LEU A 12 5.56 -17.11 8.42
N VAL A 13 5.25 -16.43 9.52
CA VAL A 13 4.39 -15.23 9.52
C VAL A 13 5.01 -14.11 8.68
N MET A 14 6.31 -13.87 8.80
CA MET A 14 7.00 -12.83 8.03
C MET A 14 6.94 -13.09 6.52
N VAL A 15 7.13 -14.35 6.09
CA VAL A 15 7.03 -14.74 4.67
C VAL A 15 5.60 -14.55 4.15
N LEU A 16 4.58 -14.89 4.95
CA LEU A 16 3.18 -14.75 4.59
C LEU A 16 2.77 -13.28 4.40
N VAL A 17 3.28 -12.39 5.26
CA VAL A 17 3.05 -10.94 5.15
C VAL A 17 3.70 -10.38 3.88
N ILE A 18 4.94 -10.77 3.58
CA ILE A 18 5.63 -10.32 2.35
C ILE A 18 4.88 -10.77 1.09
N ALA A 19 4.45 -12.04 1.05
CA ALA A 19 3.68 -12.57 -0.09
C ALA A 19 2.34 -11.85 -0.29
N PHE A 20 1.68 -11.45 0.80
CA PHE A 20 0.45 -10.68 0.75
C PHE A 20 0.66 -9.28 0.13
N PHE A 21 1.71 -8.57 0.53
CA PHE A 21 2.03 -7.25 -0.04
C PHE A 21 2.45 -7.32 -1.52
N VAL A 22 3.20 -8.35 -1.92
CA VAL A 22 3.55 -8.58 -3.34
C VAL A 22 2.31 -8.82 -4.19
N SER A 23 1.32 -9.55 -3.67
CA SER A 23 0.06 -9.81 -4.38
C SER A 23 -0.80 -8.56 -4.55
N ILE A 24 -0.84 -7.67 -3.55
CA ILE A 24 -1.58 -6.40 -3.64
C ILE A 24 -0.91 -5.43 -4.63
N GLY A 25 0.42 -5.39 -4.65
CA GLY A 25 1.18 -4.52 -5.56
C GLY A 25 1.04 -4.86 -7.04
N LEU A 26 0.55 -6.06 -7.39
CA LEU A 26 0.41 -6.52 -8.77
C LEU A 26 -0.98 -6.24 -9.38
N VAL A 27 -1.98 -5.81 -8.60
CA VAL A 27 -3.37 -5.64 -9.06
C VAL A 27 -3.71 -4.15 -9.31
N HIS A 28 -2.92 -3.46 -10.13
CA HIS A 28 -3.27 -2.13 -10.65
C HIS A 28 -2.87 -1.95 -12.12
N SER A 29 -3.28 -2.88 -12.98
CA SER A 29 -3.36 -2.64 -14.42
C SER A 29 -4.83 -2.60 -14.81
N ASN A 30 -5.43 -1.41 -14.70
CA ASN A 30 -6.71 -1.10 -15.32
C ASN A 30 -6.43 -0.07 -16.41
N GLU A 31 -6.32 -0.54 -17.65
CA GLU A 31 -6.51 0.32 -18.82
C GLU A 31 -7.99 0.68 -18.89
N VAL A 32 -8.31 1.98 -18.90
CA VAL A 32 -9.64 2.47 -19.28
C VAL A 32 -9.46 3.49 -20.41
N GLU A 33 -10.05 3.17 -21.56
CA GLU A 33 -10.08 3.98 -22.76
C GLU A 33 -10.85 5.30 -22.56
N ALA A 34 -10.20 6.37 -23.03
CA ALA A 34 -10.70 7.54 -23.75
C ALA A 34 -12.15 8.02 -23.51
N ALA A 35 -12.27 9.00 -22.62
CA ALA A 35 -13.31 10.03 -22.69
C ALA A 35 -12.75 11.39 -22.24
N GLY A 36 -11.90 12.01 -23.06
CA GLY A 36 -11.43 13.40 -22.86
C GLY A 36 -10.85 13.69 -21.47
N LEU A 37 -9.94 12.83 -20.99
CA LEU A 37 -9.43 12.87 -19.63
C LEU A 37 -8.08 13.60 -19.59
N ASP A 38 -7.92 14.46 -18.59
CA ASP A 38 -6.64 14.95 -18.09
C ASP A 38 -5.66 13.77 -17.97
N THR A 39 -4.78 13.63 -18.96
CA THR A 39 -3.86 12.47 -19.12
C THR A 39 -2.71 12.52 -18.13
N ALA A 40 -2.55 13.66 -17.45
CA ALA A 40 -1.49 13.86 -16.51
C ALA A 40 -1.84 13.14 -15.20
N SER A 41 -1.00 12.17 -14.84
CA SER A 41 -1.14 11.49 -13.54
C SER A 41 -1.05 12.53 -12.42
N PRO A 42 -2.04 12.63 -11.52
CA PRO A 42 -2.04 13.65 -10.48
C PRO A 42 -0.84 13.44 -9.55
N LYS A 43 -0.24 14.55 -9.13
CA LYS A 43 0.90 14.52 -8.22
C LYS A 43 0.41 14.37 -6.78
N VAL A 44 0.87 13.33 -6.09
CA VAL A 44 0.62 13.18 -4.66
C VAL A 44 1.46 14.21 -3.90
N ILE A 45 0.80 15.20 -3.32
CA ILE A 45 1.48 16.27 -2.56
C ILE A 45 1.58 15.95 -1.08
N ASN A 46 0.64 15.17 -0.53
CA ASN A 46 0.70 14.78 0.86
C ASN A 46 -0.04 13.48 1.14
N ILE A 47 0.48 12.72 2.11
CA ILE A 47 -0.15 11.52 2.65
C ILE A 47 -0.20 11.68 4.16
N THR A 48 -1.40 11.63 4.73
CA THR A 48 -1.61 11.72 6.18
C THR A 48 -2.40 10.54 6.67
N PHE A 49 -2.03 10.08 7.86
CA PHE A 49 -2.72 9.02 8.59
C PHE A 49 -3.30 9.59 9.88
N ASP A 50 -4.39 9.01 10.36
CA ASP A 50 -5.09 9.50 11.57
C ASP A 50 -4.22 9.40 12.83
N LYS A 51 -3.29 8.44 12.87
CA LYS A 51 -2.34 8.23 13.98
C LYS A 51 -0.94 7.89 13.48
N LYS A 52 0.04 8.17 14.34
CA LYS A 52 1.47 7.83 14.12
C LYS A 52 1.81 6.38 14.49
N VAL A 53 1.05 5.76 15.39
CA VAL A 53 1.27 4.39 15.87
C VAL A 53 -0.10 3.74 16.08
N TYR A 54 -0.23 2.48 15.66
CA TYR A 54 -1.45 1.69 15.80
C TYR A 54 -1.17 0.43 16.60
N GLN A 55 -2.17 0.01 17.37
CA GLN A 55 -2.17 -1.27 18.07
C GLN A 55 -2.97 -2.30 17.28
N ALA A 56 -2.77 -3.57 17.61
CA ALA A 56 -3.53 -4.65 16.98
C ALA A 56 -5.03 -4.48 17.23
N GLY A 57 -5.82 -4.50 16.17
CA GLY A 57 -7.26 -4.29 16.21
C GLY A 57 -7.70 -2.84 15.95
N ASP A 58 -6.76 -1.89 15.87
CA ASP A 58 -7.10 -0.52 15.47
C ASP A 58 -7.48 -0.43 13.99
N LYS A 59 -8.47 0.40 13.69
CA LYS A 59 -8.79 0.80 12.31
C LYS A 59 -7.84 1.92 11.89
N VAL A 60 -7.18 1.74 10.76
CA VAL A 60 -6.33 2.75 10.12
C VAL A 60 -7.15 3.56 9.12
N SER A 61 -7.05 4.88 9.17
CA SER A 61 -7.64 5.80 8.20
C SER A 61 -6.56 6.74 7.64
N GLY A 62 -6.60 6.99 6.35
CA GLY A 62 -5.63 7.86 5.67
C GLY A 62 -6.30 8.78 4.68
N SER A 63 -5.61 9.86 4.35
CA SER A 63 -6.02 10.82 3.34
C SER A 63 -4.83 11.17 2.44
N LEU A 64 -5.11 11.23 1.15
CA LEU A 64 -4.18 11.62 0.10
C LEU A 64 -4.65 12.97 -0.43
N ILE A 65 -3.73 13.94 -0.47
CA ILE A 65 -3.99 15.20 -1.15
C ILE A 65 -3.25 15.13 -2.48
N LEU A 66 -4.00 15.38 -3.56
CA LEU A 66 -3.52 15.32 -4.93
C LEU A 66 -3.55 16.73 -5.53
N GLU A 67 -2.55 17.03 -6.35
CA GLU A 67 -2.47 18.22 -7.18
C GLU A 67 -2.56 17.80 -8.64
N GLU A 68 -3.27 18.58 -9.45
CA GLU A 68 -3.33 18.39 -10.90
C GLU A 68 -1.93 18.55 -11.48
N ALA A 69 -1.49 17.57 -12.26
CA ALA A 69 -0.20 17.69 -12.94
C ALA A 69 -0.42 18.54 -14.19
N SER A 70 -0.25 19.86 -14.08
CA SER A 70 -0.27 20.72 -15.26
C SER A 70 0.87 20.30 -16.21
N GLU A 71 0.52 19.74 -17.36
CA GLU A 71 1.45 19.58 -18.49
C GLU A 71 1.78 20.99 -19.03
N ILE A 72 3.05 21.39 -18.95
CA ILE A 72 3.58 22.58 -19.65
C ILE A 72 4.15 22.12 -20.99
#